data_AF-A0A7C0Y0R3-F1
#
_entry.id   AF-A0A7C0Y0R3-F1
#
_cell.length_a   1.000
_cell.length_b   1.000
_cell.length_c   1.000
_cell.angle_alpha   90.00
_cell.angle_beta   90.00
_cell.angle_gamma   90.00
#
_symmetry.space_group_name_H-M   'P 1'
#
loop_
_entity.id
_entity.type
_entity.pdbx_description
1 polymer ?
#
loop_
_entity_poly.entity_id
_entity_poly.type
_entity_poly.pdbx_seq_one_letter_code
_entity_poly.pdbx_strand_id
1 'polypeptide(L)'
;MCLIAGGIGRHLKPKLMTMINSGKHRGRDSFGVWTDEGVLKSEDFSQITETPGGSIGLLQCRLAMAGSKSFTQPFFNNFVLVHNGEIYNHAQIREFLERKGVEFESDVDTEV
;
A
#
# COMPACT_ATOMS: atom_id res chain seq x y z
N MET A 1 -1.23 11.61 -7.77
CA MET A 1 -1.89 10.31 -8.06
C MET A 1 -0.88 9.23 -7.72
N CYS A 2 -1.24 8.25 -6.89
CA CYS A 2 -0.35 7.25 -6.33
C CYS A 2 0.45 6.45 -7.37
N LEU A 3 1.52 5.80 -6.94
CA LEU A 3 2.22 4.76 -7.71
C LEU A 3 1.80 3.38 -7.18
N ILE A 4 1.59 2.41 -8.08
CA ILE A 4 1.66 0.99 -7.75
C ILE A 4 2.77 0.37 -8.60
N ALA A 5 3.55 -0.53 -8.01
CA ALA A 5 4.44 -1.41 -8.74
C ALA A 5 4.54 -2.77 -8.04
N GLY A 6 5.09 -3.75 -8.73
CA GLY A 6 5.31 -5.08 -8.19
C GLY A 6 6.11 -5.94 -9.14
N GLY A 7 6.54 -7.11 -8.67
CA GLY A 7 7.29 -8.04 -9.50
C GLY A 7 7.47 -9.41 -8.87
N ILE A 8 7.91 -10.35 -9.70
CA ILE A 8 8.25 -11.72 -9.31
C ILE A 8 9.65 -12.01 -9.89
N GLY A 9 10.54 -12.57 -9.08
CA GLY A 9 11.85 -13.04 -9.51
C GLY A 9 12.96 -12.85 -8.49
N ARG A 10 14.18 -13.20 -8.89
CA ARG A 10 15.38 -13.07 -8.05
C ARG A 10 15.87 -11.62 -7.99
N HIS A 11 16.54 -11.28 -6.89
CA HIS A 11 17.11 -9.95 -6.63
C HIS A 11 16.07 -8.82 -6.79
N LEU A 12 14.89 -9.01 -6.18
CA LEU A 12 13.77 -8.09 -6.33
C LEU A 12 13.95 -6.82 -5.50
N LYS A 13 14.51 -6.91 -4.29
CA LYS A 13 14.73 -5.77 -3.37
C LYS A 13 15.33 -4.52 -4.05
N PRO A 14 16.47 -4.59 -4.76
CA PRO A 14 17.03 -3.41 -5.44
C PRO A 14 16.08 -2.80 -6.48
N LYS A 15 15.31 -3.63 -7.19
CA LYS A 15 14.33 -3.18 -8.20
C LYS A 15 13.17 -2.45 -7.53
N LEU A 16 12.64 -2.99 -6.43
CA LEU A 16 11.58 -2.35 -5.64
C LEU A 16 12.06 -0.98 -5.11
N MET A 17 13.29 -0.91 -4.58
CA MET A 17 13.89 0.35 -4.12
C MET A 17 14.01 1.38 -5.25
N THR A 18 14.41 0.96 -6.46
CA THR A 18 14.43 1.85 -7.64
C THR A 18 13.03 2.32 -7.99
N MET A 19 12.04 1.43 -8.02
CA MET A 19 10.65 1.78 -8.34
C MET A 19 10.06 2.78 -7.34
N ILE A 20 10.29 2.61 -6.03
CA ILE A 20 9.86 3.56 -4.99
C ILE A 20 10.51 4.92 -5.21
N ASN A 21 11.83 4.95 -5.41
CA ASN A 21 12.56 6.21 -5.64
C ASN A 21 12.08 6.94 -6.90
N SER A 22 11.84 6.21 -7.99
CA SER A 22 11.32 6.78 -9.23
C SER A 22 9.89 7.28 -9.07
N GLY A 23 9.06 6.62 -8.26
CA GLY A 23 7.63 6.95 -8.15
C GLY A 23 7.24 7.80 -6.93
N LYS A 24 8.14 8.12 -6.00
CA LYS A 24 7.81 8.96 -4.81
C LYS A 24 7.20 10.32 -5.14
N HIS A 25 7.49 10.89 -6.31
CA HIS A 25 6.89 12.16 -6.74
C HIS A 25 5.38 12.05 -7.01
N ARG A 26 4.88 10.84 -7.29
CA ARG A 26 3.48 10.52 -7.55
C ARG A 26 2.66 10.38 -6.26
N GLY A 27 3.28 9.84 -5.21
CA GLY A 27 2.74 9.72 -3.87
C GLY A 27 3.79 10.09 -2.83
N ARG A 28 3.68 11.30 -2.29
CA ARG A 28 4.69 11.94 -1.44
C ARG A 28 4.43 11.79 0.06
N ASP A 29 3.26 11.27 0.44
CA ASP A 29 2.85 11.20 1.84
C ASP A 29 3.46 9.99 2.54
N SER A 30 3.49 8.83 1.85
CA SER A 30 4.11 7.62 2.38
C SER A 30 4.46 6.62 1.28
N PHE A 31 5.24 5.60 1.62
CA PHE A 31 5.41 4.41 0.83
C PHE A 31 5.21 3.16 1.68
N GLY A 32 4.76 2.10 1.04
CA GLY A 32 4.84 0.78 1.62
C GLY A 32 5.19 -0.25 0.58
N VAL A 33 5.81 -1.32 1.05
CA VAL A 33 6.26 -2.45 0.26
C VAL A 33 6.04 -3.71 1.08
N TRP A 34 5.36 -4.66 0.46
CA TRP A 34 5.23 -6.02 0.95
C TRP A 34 6.03 -6.94 0.04
N THR A 35 6.69 -7.92 0.64
CA THR A 35 7.30 -9.06 -0.05
C THR A 35 6.97 -10.34 0.71
N ASP A 36 7.26 -11.49 0.10
CA ASP A 36 7.17 -12.80 0.75
C ASP A 36 8.13 -12.98 1.95
N GLU A 37 9.04 -12.03 2.19
CA GLU A 37 9.95 -12.03 3.34
C GLU A 37 9.62 -10.96 4.40
N GLY A 38 8.66 -10.05 4.14
CA GLY A 38 8.27 -9.06 5.13
C GLY A 38 7.51 -7.86 4.57
N VAL A 39 7.23 -6.89 5.44
CA VAL A 39 6.56 -5.63 5.08
C VAL A 39 7.30 -4.44 5.67
N LEU A 40 7.40 -3.36 4.90
CA LEU A 40 7.84 -2.05 5.36
C LEU A 40 6.81 -1.01 4.93
N LYS A 41 6.42 -0.13 5.87
CA LYS A 41 5.55 1.02 5.63
C LYS A 41 6.15 2.22 6.34
N SER A 42 6.29 3.34 5.64
CA SER A 42 6.88 4.54 6.22
C SER A 42 6.46 5.82 5.51
N GLU A 43 6.36 6.90 6.27
CA GLU A 43 6.22 8.28 5.76
C GLU A 43 7.61 8.87 5.41
N ASP A 44 8.70 8.26 5.88
CA ASP A 44 10.07 8.70 5.62
C ASP A 44 10.75 7.88 4.52
N PHE A 45 10.81 8.45 3.32
CA PHE A 45 11.49 7.87 2.16
C PHE A 45 13.01 7.66 2.36
N SER A 46 13.63 8.13 3.44
CA SER A 46 15.00 7.74 3.79
C SER A 46 15.10 6.24 4.16
N GLN A 47 14.01 5.64 4.64
CA GLN A 47 13.94 4.24 5.07
C GLN A 47 13.81 3.22 3.92
N ILE A 48 13.84 3.65 2.65
CA ILE A 48 13.71 2.73 1.49
C ILE A 48 14.75 1.60 1.53
N THR A 49 15.94 1.83 2.10
CA THR A 49 17.00 0.83 2.25
C THR A 49 16.60 -0.36 3.13
N GLU A 50 15.62 -0.17 4.01
CA GLU A 50 15.03 -1.19 4.89
C GLU A 50 14.02 -2.09 4.17
N THR A 51 13.76 -1.86 2.87
CA THR A 51 12.87 -2.71 2.06
C THR A 51 13.23 -4.19 2.24
N PRO A 52 12.26 -5.07 2.58
CA PRO A 52 12.52 -6.49 2.76
C PRO A 52 13.00 -7.17 1.47
N GLY A 53 13.64 -8.34 1.62
CA GLY A 53 14.06 -9.20 0.52
C GLY A 53 12.88 -9.89 -0.15
N GLY A 54 13.08 -11.06 -0.75
CA GLY A 54 11.99 -11.86 -1.31
C GLY A 54 11.99 -12.04 -2.83
N SER A 55 11.14 -12.96 -3.26
CA SER A 55 10.95 -13.40 -4.63
C SER A 55 9.67 -12.86 -5.27
N ILE A 56 8.74 -12.33 -4.48
CA ILE A 56 7.53 -11.61 -4.93
C ILE A 56 7.36 -10.34 -4.11
N GLY A 57 6.87 -9.28 -4.72
CA GLY A 57 6.61 -8.03 -4.00
C GLY A 57 5.60 -7.12 -4.67
N LEU A 58 4.89 -6.36 -3.85
CA LEU A 58 3.92 -5.33 -4.21
C LEU A 58 4.22 -4.08 -3.39
N LEU A 59 4.17 -2.91 -4.04
CA LEU A 59 4.45 -1.64 -3.40
C LEU A 59 3.48 -0.56 -3.83
N GLN A 60 3.34 0.46 -2.99
CA GLN A 60 2.62 1.68 -3.28
C GLN A 60 3.40 2.90 -2.78
N CYS A 61 3.39 3.99 -3.55
CA CYS A 61 3.66 5.33 -3.02
C CYS A 61 2.33 6.08 -2.92
N ARG A 62 1.94 6.50 -1.72
CA ARG A 62 0.63 7.06 -1.42
C ARG A 62 0.59 8.57 -1.57
N LEU A 63 -0.45 9.06 -2.23
CA LEU A 63 -0.98 10.41 -2.07
C LEU A 63 -2.36 10.26 -1.41
N ALA A 64 -2.50 10.67 -0.15
CA ALA A 64 -3.72 10.46 0.62
C ALA A 64 -4.86 11.36 0.10
N MET A 65 -5.84 10.76 -0.58
CA MET A 65 -7.04 11.46 -1.10
C MET A 65 -8.29 11.18 -0.28
N ALA A 66 -8.45 9.96 0.22
CA ALA A 66 -9.53 9.55 1.12
C ALA A 66 -8.95 8.92 2.40
N GLY A 67 -9.65 9.11 3.52
CA GLY A 67 -9.26 8.65 4.86
C GLY A 67 -8.01 9.32 5.43
N SER A 68 -7.55 8.83 6.57
CA SER A 68 -6.40 9.38 7.29
C SER A 68 -5.10 9.19 6.52
N LYS A 69 -4.14 10.11 6.75
CA LYS A 69 -2.76 9.99 6.25
C LYS A 69 -2.00 8.83 6.89
N SER A 70 -2.39 8.43 8.11
CA SER A 70 -1.74 7.38 8.89
C SER A 70 -1.84 5.98 8.26
N PHE A 71 -2.80 5.74 7.37
CA PHE A 71 -2.94 4.43 6.72
C PHE A 71 -2.11 4.34 5.44
N THR A 72 -1.05 3.52 5.51
CA THR A 72 -0.15 3.25 4.39
C THR A 72 -0.41 1.86 3.81
N GLN A 73 -0.53 1.79 2.48
CA GLN A 73 -0.65 0.53 1.74
C GLN A 73 0.74 -0.05 1.46
N PRO A 74 0.90 -1.38 1.28
CA PRO A 74 -0.14 -2.40 1.05
C PRO A 74 -1.00 -2.73 2.26
N PHE A 75 -2.27 -3.07 2.05
CA PHE A 75 -3.03 -3.85 3.03
C PHE A 75 -2.52 -5.30 3.00
N PHE A 76 -2.29 -5.90 4.16
CA PHE A 76 -1.71 -7.24 4.26
C PHE A 76 -2.31 -8.00 5.43
N ASN A 77 -3.03 -9.08 5.11
CA ASN A 77 -3.53 -10.08 6.05
C ASN A 77 -3.47 -11.47 5.37
N ASN A 78 -4.62 -12.11 5.12
CA ASN A 78 -4.75 -13.31 4.28
C ASN A 78 -4.40 -13.05 2.80
N PHE A 79 -4.45 -11.79 2.35
CA PHE A 79 -4.04 -11.36 1.01
C PHE A 79 -3.29 -10.03 1.09
N VAL A 80 -2.64 -9.68 -0.02
CA VAL A 80 -1.90 -8.42 -0.19
C VAL A 80 -2.64 -7.58 -1.22
N LEU A 81 -3.00 -6.35 -0.86
CA LEU A 81 -3.74 -5.43 -1.71
C LEU A 81 -3.05 -4.06 -1.79
N VAL A 82 -2.98 -3.55 -3.02
CA VAL A 82 -2.60 -2.16 -3.33
C VAL A 82 -3.64 -1.59 -4.28
N HIS A 83 -3.97 -0.31 -4.08
CA HIS A 83 -5.01 0.39 -4.82
C HIS A 83 -4.53 1.81 -5.20
N ASN A 84 -4.86 2.24 -6.42
CA ASN A 84 -4.59 3.57 -6.93
C ASN A 84 -5.85 4.03 -7.67
N GLY A 85 -6.60 4.89 -7.01
CA GLY A 85 -7.94 5.29 -7.43
C GLY A 85 -8.73 5.70 -6.20
N GLU A 86 -10.04 5.77 -6.37
CA GLU A 86 -10.98 6.05 -5.30
C GLU A 86 -12.21 5.17 -5.49
N ILE A 87 -12.66 4.50 -4.41
CA ILE A 87 -13.94 3.79 -4.40
C ILE A 87 -15.03 4.79 -4.01
N TYR A 88 -15.68 5.38 -5.00
CA TYR A 88 -16.66 6.47 -4.79
C TYR A 88 -17.83 6.11 -3.88
N ASN A 89 -18.22 4.83 -3.85
CA ASN A 89 -19.30 4.33 -3.01
C ASN A 89 -18.79 3.59 -1.76
N HIS A 90 -17.57 3.87 -1.29
CA HIS A 90 -16.98 3.21 -0.12
C HIS A 90 -17.83 3.36 1.14
N ALA A 91 -18.50 4.51 1.34
CA ALA A 91 -19.38 4.72 2.49
C ALA A 91 -20.57 3.75 2.49
N GLN A 92 -21.22 3.55 1.34
CA GLN A 92 -22.33 2.61 1.19
C GLN A 92 -21.89 1.16 1.34
N ILE A 93 -20.71 0.81 0.79
CA ILE A 93 -20.14 -0.55 0.91
C ILE A 93 -19.78 -0.82 2.38
N ARG A 94 -19.10 0.11 3.06
CA ARG A 94 -18.75 0.01 4.48
C ARG A 94 -19.99 -0.23 5.33
N GLU A 95 -21.01 0.63 5.20
CA GLU A 95 -22.24 0.50 5.98
C GLU A 95 -22.94 -0.86 5.72
N PHE A 96 -22.92 -1.35 4.47
CA PHE A 96 -23.44 -2.67 4.14
C PHE A 96 -22.67 -3.81 4.80
N LEU A 97 -21.34 -3.72 4.85
CA LEU A 97 -20.48 -4.73 5.45
C LEU A 97 -20.53 -4.70 6.99
N GLU A 98 -20.59 -3.51 7.60
CA GLU A 98 -20.77 -3.34 9.05
C GLU A 98 -22.10 -3.97 9.51
N ARG A 99 -23.19 -3.78 8.77
CA ARG A 99 -24.48 -4.46 9.04
C ARG A 99 -24.41 -5.98 8.95
N LYS A 100 -23.39 -6.54 8.29
CA LYS A 100 -23.11 -7.97 8.21
C LYS A 100 -22.11 -8.46 9.27
N GLY A 101 -21.65 -7.57 10.16
CA GLY A 101 -20.70 -7.89 11.22
C GLY A 101 -19.24 -7.84 10.79
N VAL A 102 -18.91 -7.17 9.69
CA VAL A 102 -17.52 -6.90 9.31
C VAL A 102 -17.00 -5.69 10.10
N GLU A 103 -15.82 -5.84 10.71
CA GLU A 103 -15.11 -4.76 11.39
C GLU A 103 -14.03 -4.17 10.46
N PHE A 104 -13.77 -2.87 10.60
CA PHE A 104 -12.77 -2.13 9.81
C PHE A 104 -11.72 -1.52 10.74
N GLU A 105 -10.45 -1.65 10.36
CA GLU A 105 -9.31 -1.11 11.11
C GLU A 105 -8.93 0.30 10.64
N SER A 106 -9.33 0.68 9.43
CA SER A 106 -9.00 1.96 8.81
C SER A 106 -10.24 2.75 8.40
N ASP A 107 -10.02 3.99 7.98
CA ASP A 107 -11.03 4.87 7.39
C ASP A 107 -10.77 5.12 5.89
N VAL A 108 -9.85 4.36 5.27
CA VAL A 108 -9.55 4.50 3.84
C VAL A 108 -10.46 3.61 3.01
N ASP A 109 -10.81 4.11 1.84
CA ASP A 109 -11.65 3.43 0.86
C ASP A 109 -11.13 2.05 0.44
N THR A 110 -9.82 1.84 0.47
CA THR A 110 -9.18 0.60 -0.01
C THR A 110 -9.49 -0.62 0.86
N GLU A 111 -9.95 -0.43 2.10
CA GLU A 111 -10.30 -1.55 3.00
C GLU A 111 -11.68 -2.15 2.72
N VAL A 112 -12.56 -1.43 2.00
CA VAL A 112 -13.92 -1.90 1.70
C VAL A 112 -14.01 -2.85 0.52
#